data_AF-A0A0U1KS89-F1
#
_entry.id   AF-A0A0U1KS89-F1
#
_cell.length_a   1.000
_cell.length_b   1.000
_cell.length_c   1.000
_cell.angle_alpha   90.00
_cell.angle_beta   90.00
_cell.angle_gamma   90.00
#
_symmetry.space_group_name_H-M   'P 1'
#
loop_
_entity.id
_entity.type
_entity.pdbx_description
1 polymer ?
#
loop_
_entity_poly.entity_id
_entity_poly.type
_entity_poly.pdbx_seq_one_letter_code
_entity_poly.pdbx_strand_id
1 'polypeptide(L)' 'MLGIVGPTGGGKSTLLDLLMRFYDPAEGEILIDGKNIGEYRLNDL' A
#
# COMPACT_ATOMS: atom_id res chain seq x y z
N MET A 1 0.79 15.13 -9.72
CA MET A 1 0.45 13.76 -10.13
C MET A 1 1.70 12.91 -9.94
N LEU A 2 1.60 11.80 -9.20
CA LEU A 2 2.71 10.86 -8.98
C LEU A 2 2.45 9.58 -9.79
N GLY A 3 3.51 8.97 -10.32
CA GLY A 3 3.43 7.72 -11.07
C GLY A 3 4.53 6.74 -10.66
N ILE A 4 4.23 5.44 -10.74
CA ILE A 4 5.16 4.36 -10.42
C ILE A 4 5.53 3.65 -11.72
N VAL A 5 6.80 3.70 -12.12
CA VAL A 5 7.30 3.15 -13.38
C VAL A 5 8.42 2.15 -13.12
N GLY A 6 8.50 1.12 -13.97
CA GLY A 6 9.48 0.05 -13.84
C GLY A 6 9.15 -1.17 -14.70
N PRO A 7 10.11 -2.09 -14.87
CA PRO A 7 9.97 -3.26 -15.74
C PRO A 7 8.81 -4.17 -15.33
N THR A 8 8.30 -4.98 -16.26
CA THR A 8 7.31 -6.03 -15.97
C THR A 8 7.86 -6.96 -14.88
N GLY A 9 7.02 -7.32 -13.90
CA GLY A 9 7.44 -8.13 -12.76
C GLY A 9 8.16 -7.37 -11.62
N GLY A 10 8.44 -6.07 -11.78
CA GLY A 10 9.10 -5.26 -10.73
C GLY A 10 8.26 -4.92 -9.50
N GLY A 11 7.17 -5.64 -9.22
CA GLY A 11 6.36 -5.47 -8.02
C GLY A 11 5.40 -4.27 -7.99
N LYS A 12 5.24 -3.52 -9.10
CA LYS A 12 4.34 -2.36 -9.17
C LYS A 12 2.89 -2.69 -8.77
N SER A 13 2.35 -3.79 -9.28
CA SER A 13 1.00 -4.25 -8.94
C SER A 13 0.93 -4.69 -7.48
N THR A 14 1.94 -5.43 -7.00
CA THR A 14 2.03 -5.86 -5.59
C THR A 14 2.07 -4.67 -4.64
N LEU A 15 2.78 -3.59 -4.99
CA LEU A 15 2.79 -2.35 -4.21
C LEU A 15 1.40 -1.71 -4.16
N LEU A 16 0.69 -1.65 -5.29
CA LEU A 16 -0.68 -1.14 -5.31
C LEU A 16 -1.62 -2.01 -4.46
N ASP A 17 -1.47 -3.34 -4.51
CA ASP A 17 -2.28 -4.26 -3.71
C ASP A 17 -2.05 -4.08 -2.20
N LEU A 18 -0.81 -3.82 -1.78
CA LEU A 18 -0.47 -3.48 -0.39
C LEU A 18 -1.09 -2.14 0.03
N LEU A 19 -1.01 -1.10 -0.81
CA LEU A 19 -1.61 0.20 -0.54
C LEU A 19 -3.15 0.15 -0.47
N MET A 20 -3.77 -0.72 -1.27
CA MET A 20 -5.20 -1.00 -1.22
C MET A 20 -5.60 -1.98 -0.10
N ARG A 21 -4.62 -2.45 0.69
CA ARG A 21 -4.81 -3.44 1.77
C ARG A 21 -5.47 -4.75 1.31
N PHE A 22 -5.20 -5.16 0.07
CA PHE A 22 -5.51 -6.54 -0.36
C PHE A 22 -4.58 -7.57 0.30
N TYR A 23 -3.41 -7.12 0.77
CA TYR A 23 -2.48 -7.90 1.57
C TYR A 23 -1.86 -7.03 2.67
N ASP A 24 -1.42 -7.68 3.76
CA ASP A 24 -0.59 -7.04 4.78
C ASP A 24 0.90 -7.12 4.39
N PRO A 25 1.71 -6.11 4.75
CA PRO A 25 3.15 -6.17 4.55
C PRO A 25 3.75 -7.30 5.39
N ALA A 26 4.66 -8.09 4.79
CA ALA A 26 5.35 -9.16 5.52
C ALA A 26 6.25 -8.61 6.64
N GLU A 27 6.87 -7.45 6.40
CA GLU A 27 7.72 -6.73 7.34
C GLU A 27 7.54 -5.22 7.16
N GLY A 28 7.74 -4.46 8.25
CA GLY A 28 7.56 -3.00 8.26
C GLY A 28 6.11 -2.56 8.38
N GLU A 29 5.85 -1.29 8.07
CA GLU A 29 4.51 -0.69 8.17
C GLU A 29 4.25 0.36 7.08
N ILE A 30 2.98 0.53 6.74
CA ILE A 30 2.50 1.59 5.85
C ILE A 30 1.74 2.60 6.72
N LEU A 31 2.22 3.84 6.73
CA LEU A 31 1.65 4.91 7.52
C LEU A 31 0.92 5.91 6.63
N ILE A 32 -0.29 6.31 7.03
CA ILE A 32 -1.00 7.48 6.52
C ILE A 32 -1.04 8.47 7.69
N ASP A 33 -0.49 9.67 7.49
CA ASP A 33 -0.42 10.72 8.52
C ASP A 33 0.17 10.25 9.86
N GLY A 34 1.13 9.32 9.81
CA GLY A 34 1.79 8.75 10.99
C GLY A 34 0.98 7.67 11.71
N LYS A 35 -0.20 7.30 11.20
CA LYS A 35 -1.02 6.20 11.72
C LYS A 35 -0.94 5.01 10.79
N ASN A 36 -0.87 3.80 11.34
CA ASN A 36 -0.80 2.60 10.52
C ASN A 36 -2.07 2.45 9.68
N ILE A 37 -1.91 2.14 8.39
CA ILE A 37 -3.03 2.03 7.45
C ILE A 37 -4.05 0.96 7.89
N GLY A 38 -3.60 -0.07 8.62
CA GLY A 38 -4.43 -1.12 9.20
C GLY A 38 -5.46 -0.61 10.22
N GLU A 39 -5.19 0.52 10.87
CA GLU A 39 -6.04 1.11 11.91
C GLU A 39 -7.19 1.97 11.35
N TYR A 40 -7.24 2.19 10.04
CA TYR A 40 -8.37 2.84 9.37
C TYR A 40 -9.47 1.81 9.11
N ARG A 41 -10.74 2.16 9.31
CA ARG A 41 -11.83 1.31 8.84
C ARG A 41 -11.94 1.48 7.33
N LEU A 42 -12.28 0.40 6.61
CA LEU A 42 -12.40 0.44 5.15
C LEU A 42 -13.47 1.43 4.64
N ASN A 43 -14.41 1.81 5.50
CA ASN A 43 -15.46 2.80 5.18
C ASN A 43 -15.06 4.24 5.54
N ASP A 44 -13.88 4.45 6.15
CA ASP A 44 -13.36 5.77 6.55
C ASP A 44 -12.41 6.36 5.49
N LEU A 45 -12.17 5.63 4.39
CA LEU A 45 -11.33 6.00 3.24
C LEU A 45 -12.21 6.40 2.05
#